data_AF-A0A7X9BRB9-F1
#
_entry.id   AF-A0A7X9BRB9-F1
#
_cell.length_a   1.000
_cell.length_b   1.000
_cell.length_c   1.000
_cell.angle_alpha   90.00
_cell.angle_beta   90.00
_cell.angle_gamma   90.00
#
_symmetry.space_group_name_H-M   'P 1'
#
loop_
_entity.id
_entity.type
_entity.pdbx_description
1 polymer ?
#
loop_
_entity_poly.entity_id
_entity_poly.type
_entity_poly.pdbx_seq_one_letter_code
_entity_poly.pdbx_strand_id
1 'polypeptide(L)'
;NNFSLGYITLYFEDGTGAEFNVAESLATLRTYTYGFNVTVIRDGYYVGIQSIQPGDKVFINLDNDGYIEKISAKSFYKPVIGTVHYKGLNWLTLKKEDGTFAYYSISDTVPIYRNGKPENFSNILAGEKVKLLVQTDGGNIDIAGIEIEKTPSYITGIYRGVFETFDTSRDMLIVSNLQEFINGNWKNTSFIGIKSIKFSEDFKKRPAKRGTGISYFATQVAADGTEKIVAASYRSSSPFEMIIRDSLLSITGSNLYLQNLSENILFNEDTIVVKDGRLVDISAINTLDAVKISMERYNNGFFANIITCDSLNNLGLSIYRGRISDVEPEKSITVESFARLNGVTWEFTNTPKTFNIDLTVTRLFTEDGIGSMRDFSENYKGQTVYIVSDGTSIELISTAPYANSPVSGRISNMTGELYDSIGNLVSNPDSIELTNVLIYDTDENLWSGHDDIEIDIPVNAIVIKDGKVGSASLLREGDEIKVIRHSQNLDGILIICD
;
A
#
# COMPACT_ATOMS: atom_id res chain seq x y z
N ASN A 1 13.88 -19.88 24.76
CA ASN A 1 14.31 -21.28 24.75
C ASN A 1 15.45 -21.42 23.76
N ASN A 2 16.64 -21.86 24.20
CA ASN A 2 17.78 -22.03 23.30
C ASN A 2 17.95 -23.51 22.96
N PHE A 3 17.09 -24.00 22.06
CA PHE A 3 16.94 -25.43 21.84
C PHE A 3 18.28 -26.07 21.41
N SER A 4 19.06 -25.36 20.59
CA SER A 4 20.33 -25.79 20.01
C SER A 4 21.46 -25.89 21.03
N LEU A 5 21.41 -25.09 22.10
CA LEU A 5 22.40 -25.08 23.17
C LEU A 5 21.96 -25.88 24.41
N GLY A 6 20.77 -26.48 24.39
CA GLY A 6 20.36 -27.42 25.44
C GLY A 6 19.75 -26.76 26.70
N TYR A 7 19.35 -25.49 26.66
CA TYR A 7 18.85 -24.80 27.86
C TYR A 7 17.62 -23.92 27.65
N ILE A 8 16.88 -23.71 28.74
CA ILE A 8 15.78 -22.76 28.84
C ILE A 8 16.06 -21.78 29.97
N THR A 9 15.72 -20.51 29.77
CA THR A 9 15.81 -19.48 30.80
C THR A 9 14.40 -19.02 31.14
N LEU A 10 14.05 -19.04 32.44
CA LEU A 10 12.79 -18.52 32.93
C LEU A 10 12.94 -17.05 33.32
N TYR A 11 12.06 -16.20 32.79
CA TYR A 11 11.94 -14.81 33.23
C TYR A 11 11.31 -14.73 34.63
N PHE A 12 11.40 -13.57 35.26
CA PHE A 12 10.69 -13.32 36.52
C PHE A 12 9.17 -13.29 36.31
N GLU A 13 8.39 -13.52 37.37
CA GLU A 13 6.91 -13.59 37.29
C GLU A 13 6.25 -12.30 36.82
N ASP A 14 6.96 -11.16 36.95
CA ASP A 14 6.55 -9.85 36.47
C ASP A 14 7.00 -9.55 35.02
N GLY A 15 7.57 -10.55 34.34
CA GLY A 15 8.07 -10.43 32.96
C GLY A 15 9.42 -9.74 32.84
N THR A 16 10.05 -9.34 33.95
CA THR A 16 11.37 -8.70 33.94
C THR A 16 12.50 -9.73 33.70
N GLY A 17 13.67 -9.22 33.33
CA GLY A 17 14.87 -10.04 33.09
C GLY A 17 15.15 -10.39 31.61
N ALA A 18 14.49 -9.71 30.67
CA ALA A 18 14.93 -9.68 29.27
C ALA A 18 16.07 -8.67 29.02
N GLU A 19 16.34 -7.77 29.98
CA GLU A 19 17.36 -6.71 29.85
C GLU A 19 18.77 -7.19 30.22
N PHE A 20 19.77 -6.65 29.51
CA PHE A 20 21.18 -7.06 29.60
C PHE A 20 21.79 -6.86 31.01
N ASN A 21 21.29 -5.89 31.77
CA ASN A 21 21.71 -5.55 33.13
C ASN A 21 21.27 -6.56 34.22
N VAL A 22 20.26 -7.41 33.93
CA VAL A 22 19.77 -8.46 34.87
C VAL A 22 20.09 -9.88 34.38
N ALA A 23 20.57 -9.99 33.12
CA ALA A 23 20.85 -11.25 32.44
C ALA A 23 21.85 -12.15 33.19
N GLU A 24 22.85 -11.57 33.84
CA GLU A 24 23.88 -12.31 34.59
C GLU A 24 23.28 -13.01 35.83
N SER A 25 22.30 -12.39 36.50
CA SER A 25 21.58 -12.97 37.66
C SER A 25 20.58 -14.05 37.25
N LEU A 26 19.99 -13.93 36.06
CA LEU A 26 19.08 -14.93 35.51
C LEU A 26 19.82 -16.15 34.99
N ALA A 27 20.96 -15.94 34.34
CA ALA A 27 21.82 -17.01 33.84
C ALA A 27 22.32 -17.92 34.98
N THR A 28 22.46 -17.40 36.19
CA THR A 28 22.91 -18.16 37.36
C THR A 28 21.79 -18.87 38.14
N LEU A 29 20.56 -18.34 38.15
CA LEU A 29 19.50 -18.84 39.04
C LEU A 29 18.27 -19.41 38.34
N ARG A 30 18.06 -19.11 37.06
CA ARG A 30 16.83 -19.45 36.32
C ARG A 30 17.09 -20.02 34.93
N THR A 31 18.33 -20.40 34.64
CA THR A 31 18.67 -21.17 33.44
C THR A 31 18.78 -22.63 33.79
N TYR A 32 18.03 -23.46 33.07
CA TYR A 32 17.92 -24.89 33.29
C TYR A 32 18.29 -25.61 32.01
N THR A 33 19.18 -26.60 32.14
CA THR A 33 19.59 -27.46 31.03
C THR A 33 18.65 -28.66 30.96
N TYR A 34 18.22 -29.06 29.77
CA TYR A 34 17.49 -30.31 29.58
C TYR A 34 18.44 -31.40 29.05
N GLY A 35 18.22 -32.63 29.49
CA GLY A 35 18.94 -33.81 29.00
C GLY A 35 18.45 -34.28 27.62
N PHE A 36 18.91 -35.45 27.18
CA PHE A 36 18.53 -36.03 25.88
C PHE A 36 17.04 -36.39 25.76
N ASN A 37 16.39 -36.70 26.89
CA ASN A 37 14.97 -37.07 26.94
C ASN A 37 14.23 -36.09 27.84
N VAL A 38 13.51 -35.14 27.23
CA VAL A 38 12.64 -34.22 27.96
C VAL A 38 11.21 -34.37 27.46
N THR A 39 10.27 -34.56 28.38
CA THR A 39 8.85 -34.65 28.04
C THR A 39 8.25 -33.25 28.04
N VAL A 40 7.81 -32.77 26.88
CA VAL A 40 7.19 -31.43 26.78
C VAL A 40 5.72 -31.55 26.45
N ILE A 41 4.89 -30.90 27.26
CA ILE A 41 3.46 -30.74 27.04
C ILE A 41 3.20 -29.26 26.84
N ARG A 42 2.71 -28.83 25.67
CA ARG A 42 2.29 -27.45 25.40
C ARG A 42 0.81 -27.43 25.06
N ASP A 43 0.05 -26.59 25.76
CA ASP A 43 -1.40 -26.44 25.57
C ASP A 43 -2.18 -27.77 25.64
N GLY A 44 -1.69 -28.72 26.45
CA GLY A 44 -2.29 -30.05 26.64
C GLY A 44 -1.80 -31.13 25.69
N TYR A 45 -0.92 -30.82 24.73
CA TYR A 45 -0.41 -31.77 23.74
C TYR A 45 1.07 -32.06 23.94
N TYR A 46 1.49 -33.31 23.71
CA TYR A 46 2.91 -33.67 23.67
C TYR A 46 3.58 -33.04 22.44
N VAL A 47 4.63 -32.27 22.67
CA VAL A 47 5.37 -31.55 21.62
C VAL A 47 6.88 -31.72 21.81
N GLY A 48 7.67 -31.29 20.83
CA GLY A 48 9.12 -31.20 20.97
C GLY A 48 9.55 -29.97 21.78
N ILE A 49 10.75 -30.01 22.38
CA ILE A 49 11.29 -28.89 23.15
C ILE A 49 11.36 -27.59 22.33
N GLN A 50 11.60 -27.68 21.03
CA GLN A 50 11.62 -26.56 20.10
C GLN A 50 10.29 -25.80 19.98
N SER A 51 9.17 -26.39 20.42
CA SER A 51 7.85 -25.77 20.36
C SER A 51 7.57 -24.79 21.50
N ILE A 52 8.44 -24.71 22.52
CA ILE A 52 8.34 -23.71 23.58
C ILE A 52 8.76 -22.35 23.05
N GLN A 53 7.82 -21.41 23.04
CA GLN A 53 8.03 -20.06 22.54
C GLN A 53 8.36 -19.07 23.67
N PRO A 54 9.05 -17.96 23.37
CA PRO A 54 9.17 -16.85 24.31
C PRO A 54 7.79 -16.45 24.87
N GLY A 55 7.73 -16.14 26.18
CA GLY A 55 6.51 -15.73 26.89
C GLY A 55 5.50 -16.85 27.22
N ASP A 56 5.74 -18.10 26.80
CA ASP A 56 4.96 -19.23 27.31
C ASP A 56 5.08 -19.33 28.84
N LYS A 57 3.97 -19.61 29.53
CA LYS A 57 3.99 -19.87 30.98
C LYS A 57 4.32 -21.34 31.18
N VAL A 58 5.44 -21.60 31.84
CA VAL A 58 5.96 -22.96 31.97
C VAL A 58 6.09 -23.39 33.42
N PHE A 59 5.76 -24.65 33.67
CA PHE A 59 6.15 -25.39 34.86
C PHE A 59 7.24 -26.38 34.46
N ILE A 60 8.37 -26.34 35.17
CA ILE A 60 9.53 -27.20 34.92
C ILE A 60 9.66 -28.19 36.08
N ASN A 61 9.73 -29.47 35.76
CA ASN A 61 10.13 -30.52 36.69
C ASN A 61 11.58 -30.92 36.40
N LEU A 62 12.40 -30.92 37.45
CA LEU A 62 13.80 -31.33 37.38
C LEU A 62 13.95 -32.77 37.88
N ASP A 63 14.90 -33.50 37.32
CA ASP A 63 15.34 -34.79 37.85
C ASP A 63 16.27 -34.63 39.07
N ASN A 64 16.77 -35.76 39.59
CA ASN A 64 17.66 -35.77 40.75
C ASN A 64 19.04 -35.11 40.49
N ASP A 65 19.44 -35.00 39.22
CA ASP A 65 20.72 -34.40 38.80
C ASP A 65 20.55 -32.91 38.43
N GLY A 66 19.31 -32.38 38.50
CA GLY A 66 18.99 -30.99 38.22
C GLY A 66 18.74 -30.69 36.74
N TYR A 67 18.66 -31.70 35.87
CA TYR A 67 18.25 -31.52 34.48
C TYR A 67 16.74 -31.51 34.37
N ILE A 68 16.22 -30.84 33.35
CA ILE A 68 14.78 -30.86 33.10
C ILE A 68 14.38 -32.25 32.59
N GLU A 69 13.44 -32.88 33.29
CA GLU A 69 12.80 -34.13 32.89
C GLU A 69 11.47 -33.87 32.18
N LYS A 70 10.73 -32.84 32.63
CA LYS A 70 9.40 -32.51 32.10
C LYS A 70 9.12 -31.01 32.10
N ILE A 71 8.49 -30.55 31.01
CA ILE A 71 7.98 -29.18 30.88
C ILE A 71 6.48 -29.24 30.59
N SER A 72 5.70 -28.47 31.33
CA SER A 72 4.31 -28.18 30.99
C SER A 72 4.18 -26.69 30.69
N ALA A 73 3.82 -26.37 29.47
CA ALA A 73 3.72 -25.01 28.96
C ALA A 73 2.29 -24.66 28.56
N LYS A 74 1.93 -23.41 28.77
CA LYS A 74 0.69 -22.81 28.27
C LYS A 74 1.01 -21.55 27.49
N SER A 75 0.52 -21.47 26.26
CA SER A 75 0.66 -20.28 25.43
C SER A 75 -0.19 -19.13 25.98
N PHE A 76 0.24 -17.89 25.74
CA PHE A 76 -0.40 -16.70 26.29
C PHE A 76 -0.57 -15.57 25.26
N TYR A 77 -1.02 -15.92 24.06
CA TYR A 77 -1.31 -14.92 23.03
C TYR A 77 -2.55 -14.09 23.35
N LYS A 78 -2.47 -12.79 23.06
CA LYS A 78 -3.60 -11.87 23.07
C LYS A 78 -3.75 -11.22 21.70
N PRO A 79 -5.00 -10.96 21.27
CA PRO A 79 -5.23 -10.20 20.06
C PRO A 79 -4.83 -8.74 20.27
N VAL A 80 -4.00 -8.22 19.39
CA VAL A 80 -3.73 -6.79 19.24
C VAL A 80 -4.34 -6.34 17.92
N ILE A 81 -5.30 -5.43 18.00
CA ILE A 81 -6.00 -4.88 16.83
C ILE A 81 -5.51 -3.45 16.61
N GLY A 82 -5.22 -3.10 15.37
CA GLY A 82 -4.84 -1.74 15.01
C GLY A 82 -4.74 -1.54 13.50
N THR A 83 -4.53 -0.29 13.11
CA THR A 83 -4.29 0.09 11.72
C THR A 83 -2.79 0.14 11.44
N VAL A 84 -2.34 -0.42 10.32
CA VAL A 84 -0.95 -0.37 9.87
C VAL A 84 -0.57 1.08 9.61
N HIS A 85 0.27 1.64 10.47
CA HIS A 85 0.79 2.99 10.37
C HIS A 85 2.05 3.02 9.49
N TYR A 86 2.99 2.11 9.77
CA TYR A 86 4.16 1.89 8.92
C TYR A 86 4.40 0.40 8.69
N LYS A 87 5.07 0.13 7.57
CA LYS A 87 5.54 -1.19 7.21
C LYS A 87 6.95 -1.09 6.65
N GLY A 88 7.85 -1.88 7.20
CA GLY A 88 9.14 -2.17 6.59
C GLY A 88 9.18 -3.55 5.94
N LEU A 89 10.40 -4.01 5.65
CA LEU A 89 10.64 -5.31 5.01
C LEU A 89 10.17 -6.49 5.86
N ASN A 90 10.37 -6.43 7.18
CA ASN A 90 10.08 -7.50 8.14
C ASN A 90 9.60 -6.94 9.50
N TRP A 91 8.96 -5.77 9.48
CA TRP A 91 8.40 -5.15 10.67
C TRP A 91 7.22 -4.27 10.30
N LEU A 92 6.34 -4.02 11.27
CA LEU A 92 5.24 -3.08 11.13
C LEU A 92 5.06 -2.26 12.41
N THR A 93 4.45 -1.09 12.28
CA THR A 93 3.98 -0.29 13.41
C THR A 93 2.47 -0.17 13.30
N LEU A 94 1.74 -0.54 14.36
CA LEU A 94 0.29 -0.39 14.43
C LEU A 94 -0.08 0.86 15.23
N LYS A 95 -1.03 1.63 14.72
CA LYS A 95 -1.80 2.59 15.51
C LYS A 95 -2.98 1.86 16.13
N LYS A 96 -3.03 1.77 17.45
CA LYS A 96 -4.13 1.17 18.20
C LYS A 96 -5.31 2.15 18.30
N GLU A 97 -6.47 1.63 18.70
CA GLU A 97 -7.69 2.44 18.87
C GLU A 97 -7.54 3.56 19.91
N ASP A 98 -6.68 3.37 20.93
CA ASP A 98 -6.37 4.38 21.94
C ASP A 98 -5.41 5.48 21.45
N GLY A 99 -5.00 5.42 20.18
CA GLY A 99 -4.07 6.36 19.56
C GLY A 99 -2.60 6.04 19.82
N THR A 100 -2.27 5.03 20.64
CA THR A 100 -0.89 4.63 20.88
C THR A 100 -0.32 3.83 19.71
N PHE A 101 0.99 3.87 19.56
CA PHE A 101 1.71 3.12 18.52
C PHE A 101 2.42 1.91 19.12
N ALA A 102 2.38 0.78 18.41
CA ALA A 102 3.11 -0.43 18.79
C ALA A 102 3.93 -0.97 17.62
N TYR A 103 5.22 -1.15 17.87
CA TYR A 103 6.16 -1.72 16.92
C TYR A 103 6.22 -3.24 17.07
N TYR A 104 6.23 -3.94 15.93
CA TYR A 104 6.33 -5.40 15.86
C TYR A 104 7.33 -5.81 14.78
N SER A 105 8.36 -6.58 15.16
CA SER A 105 9.17 -7.32 14.18
C SER A 105 8.44 -8.60 13.79
N ILE A 106 8.38 -8.89 12.50
CA ILE A 106 7.64 -9.99 11.90
C ILE A 106 8.64 -10.96 11.27
N SER A 107 8.71 -12.19 11.78
CA SER A 107 9.45 -13.27 11.11
C SER A 107 8.72 -13.70 9.83
N ASP A 108 9.49 -14.09 8.83
CA ASP A 108 9.10 -14.80 7.61
C ASP A 108 8.30 -16.10 7.84
N THR A 109 8.34 -16.67 9.05
CA THR A 109 7.58 -17.86 9.42
C THR A 109 6.18 -17.56 9.95
N VAL A 110 5.86 -16.28 10.24
CA VAL A 110 4.55 -15.89 10.79
C VAL A 110 3.48 -16.08 9.71
N PRO A 111 2.46 -16.91 9.94
CA PRO A 111 1.40 -17.10 8.97
C PRO A 111 0.50 -15.87 8.91
N ILE A 112 0.16 -15.45 7.70
CA ILE A 112 -0.67 -14.29 7.44
C ILE A 112 -1.90 -14.75 6.68
N TYR A 113 -3.06 -14.26 7.09
CA TYR A 113 -4.33 -14.62 6.49
C TYR A 113 -5.15 -13.38 6.14
N ARG A 114 -5.82 -13.45 4.99
CA ARG A 114 -6.92 -12.55 4.61
C ARG A 114 -8.11 -13.40 4.26
N ASN A 115 -9.26 -13.16 4.90
CA ASN A 115 -10.47 -13.96 4.68
C ASN A 115 -10.25 -15.49 4.87
N GLY A 116 -9.36 -15.87 5.81
CA GLY A 116 -9.01 -17.27 6.08
C GLY A 116 -8.14 -17.93 5.00
N LYS A 117 -7.70 -17.20 3.97
CA LYS A 117 -6.75 -17.67 2.96
C LYS A 117 -5.33 -17.19 3.30
N PRO A 118 -4.29 -18.01 3.08
CA PRO A 118 -2.91 -17.57 3.24
C PRO A 118 -2.59 -16.34 2.38
N GLU A 119 -1.80 -15.42 2.92
CA GLU A 119 -1.35 -14.20 2.29
C GLU A 119 0.14 -13.94 2.55
N ASN A 120 0.73 -13.05 1.75
CA ASN A 120 2.12 -12.65 1.92
C ASN A 120 2.25 -11.37 2.76
N PHE A 121 3.36 -11.24 3.50
CA PHE A 121 3.64 -10.04 4.28
C PHE A 121 3.72 -8.79 3.40
N SER A 122 4.21 -8.92 2.16
CA SER A 122 4.26 -7.85 1.17
C SER A 122 2.88 -7.25 0.85
N ASN A 123 1.80 -8.01 1.04
CA ASN A 123 0.44 -7.63 0.66
C ASN A 123 -0.31 -6.88 1.77
N ILE A 124 0.35 -6.66 2.91
CA ILE A 124 -0.14 -5.76 3.96
C ILE A 124 0.20 -4.34 3.56
N LEU A 125 -0.78 -3.46 3.47
CA LEU A 125 -0.60 -2.05 3.10
C LEU A 125 -0.83 -1.11 4.29
N ALA A 126 -0.23 0.08 4.22
CA ALA A 126 -0.52 1.14 5.19
C ALA A 126 -2.01 1.52 5.12
N GLY A 127 -2.60 1.84 6.27
CA GLY A 127 -4.03 2.11 6.40
C GLY A 127 -4.91 0.86 6.55
N GLU A 128 -4.37 -0.35 6.34
CA GLU A 128 -5.14 -1.58 6.59
C GLU A 128 -5.28 -1.87 8.08
N LYS A 129 -6.46 -2.34 8.48
CA LYS A 129 -6.69 -2.88 9.81
C LYS A 129 -6.23 -4.34 9.86
N VAL A 130 -5.48 -4.66 10.90
CA VAL A 130 -4.93 -6.00 11.14
C VAL A 130 -5.12 -6.40 12.59
N LYS A 131 -5.19 -7.70 12.81
CA LYS A 131 -5.21 -8.33 14.12
C LYS A 131 -4.00 -9.26 14.23
N LEU A 132 -3.12 -8.96 15.18
CA LEU A 132 -1.97 -9.79 15.50
C LEU A 132 -2.29 -10.64 16.71
N LEU A 133 -1.92 -11.92 16.68
CA LEU A 133 -1.90 -12.77 17.87
C LEU A 133 -0.52 -12.67 18.51
N VAL A 134 -0.40 -11.80 19.49
CA VAL A 134 0.88 -11.39 20.09
C VAL A 134 1.02 -12.00 21.47
N GLN A 135 2.19 -12.55 21.77
CA GLN A 135 2.57 -12.90 23.13
C GLN A 135 2.90 -11.63 23.93
N THR A 136 2.19 -11.40 25.03
CA THR A 136 2.21 -10.10 25.75
C THR A 136 2.93 -10.13 27.10
N ASP A 137 3.53 -11.25 27.47
CA ASP A 137 4.22 -11.43 28.76
C ASP A 137 5.75 -11.41 28.56
N GLY A 138 6.41 -10.31 28.93
CA GLY A 138 7.86 -10.11 28.84
C GLY A 138 8.34 -9.26 27.64
N GLY A 139 9.66 -9.00 27.59
CA GLY A 139 10.30 -8.15 26.57
C GLY A 139 10.54 -8.81 25.20
N ASN A 140 10.43 -10.14 25.11
CA ASN A 140 10.57 -10.88 23.86
C ASN A 140 9.18 -11.19 23.28
N ILE A 141 8.85 -10.55 22.17
CA ILE A 141 7.55 -10.66 21.52
C ILE A 141 7.58 -11.80 20.49
N ASP A 142 6.67 -12.75 20.64
CA ASP A 142 6.36 -13.76 19.63
C ASP A 142 4.99 -13.48 19.00
N ILE A 143 4.86 -13.70 17.69
CA ILE A 143 3.63 -13.42 16.92
C ILE A 143 3.19 -14.71 16.25
N ALA A 144 2.08 -15.28 16.71
CA ALA A 144 1.57 -16.55 16.20
C ALA A 144 0.89 -16.41 14.83
N GLY A 145 0.45 -15.21 14.45
CA GLY A 145 -0.19 -14.97 13.18
C GLY A 145 -0.75 -13.55 13.03
N ILE A 146 -1.02 -13.20 11.78
CA ILE A 146 -1.61 -11.91 11.40
C ILE A 146 -2.89 -12.19 10.59
N GLU A 147 -4.00 -11.58 10.99
CA GLU A 147 -5.25 -11.59 10.25
C GLU A 147 -5.51 -10.19 9.72
N ILE A 148 -5.60 -10.04 8.39
CA ILE A 148 -5.96 -8.78 7.75
C ILE A 148 -7.48 -8.69 7.66
N GLU A 149 -8.02 -7.50 7.94
CA GLU A 149 -9.46 -7.29 7.89
C GLU A 149 -10.06 -7.68 6.53
N LYS A 150 -11.25 -8.27 6.60
CA LYS A 150 -11.90 -8.98 5.49
C LYS A 150 -12.23 -8.09 4.29
N THR A 151 -12.56 -6.84 4.56
CA THR A 151 -13.00 -5.88 3.55
C THR A 151 -12.08 -4.66 3.65
N PRO A 152 -11.29 -4.37 2.60
CA PRO A 152 -10.49 -3.16 2.59
C PRO A 152 -11.40 -1.94 2.71
N SER A 153 -11.09 -1.08 3.68
CA SER A 153 -11.85 0.15 3.94
C SER A 153 -11.37 1.24 2.99
N TYR A 154 -11.87 1.23 1.75
CA TYR A 154 -11.56 2.26 0.77
C TYR A 154 -12.41 3.50 1.00
N ILE A 155 -11.78 4.67 0.87
CA ILE A 155 -12.46 5.96 0.76
C ILE A 155 -13.29 5.96 -0.51
N THR A 156 -14.59 6.21 -0.36
CA THR A 156 -15.54 6.28 -1.47
C THR A 156 -15.72 7.69 -2.00
N GLY A 157 -15.33 8.69 -1.21
CA GLY A 157 -15.34 10.09 -1.61
C GLY A 157 -14.64 10.98 -0.59
N ILE A 158 -14.13 12.10 -1.08
CA ILE A 158 -13.55 13.17 -0.26
C ILE A 158 -14.33 14.43 -0.61
N TYR A 159 -14.90 15.08 0.38
CA TYR A 159 -15.83 16.18 0.17
C TYR A 159 -15.44 17.42 0.95
N ARG A 160 -15.89 18.57 0.45
CA ARG A 160 -16.03 19.80 1.23
C ARG A 160 -17.44 20.37 1.10
N GLY A 161 -17.88 21.08 2.13
CA GLY A 161 -19.15 21.80 2.12
C GLY A 161 -19.22 22.84 3.23
N VAL A 162 -20.13 23.78 3.11
CA VAL A 162 -20.40 24.77 4.15
C VAL A 162 -21.01 24.05 5.35
N PHE A 163 -20.40 24.23 6.53
CA PHE A 163 -20.93 23.68 7.78
C PHE A 163 -22.23 24.39 8.14
N GLU A 164 -23.33 23.64 8.23
CA GLU A 164 -24.63 24.18 8.67
C GLU A 164 -24.85 23.92 10.16
N THR A 165 -24.82 22.64 10.57
CA THR A 165 -25.01 22.23 11.96
C THR A 165 -24.55 20.78 12.14
N PHE A 166 -24.32 20.39 13.39
CA PHE A 166 -24.19 19.00 13.78
C PHE A 166 -25.41 18.53 14.57
N ASP A 167 -26.10 17.50 14.09
CA ASP A 167 -27.20 16.86 14.80
C ASP A 167 -26.64 15.82 15.79
N THR A 168 -26.50 16.24 17.04
CA THR A 168 -26.00 15.40 18.14
C THR A 168 -26.89 14.19 18.43
N SER A 169 -28.19 14.23 18.08
CA SER A 169 -29.12 13.13 18.37
C SER A 169 -29.06 12.01 17.34
N ARG A 170 -28.73 12.35 16.08
CA ARG A 170 -28.63 11.40 14.97
C ARG A 170 -27.19 11.09 14.55
N ASP A 171 -26.23 11.77 15.18
CA ASP A 171 -24.82 11.72 14.87
C ASP A 171 -24.50 12.05 13.40
N MET A 172 -25.06 13.17 12.92
CA MET A 172 -24.99 13.59 11.52
C MET A 172 -24.38 14.98 11.36
N LEU A 173 -23.43 15.09 10.45
CA LEU A 173 -22.97 16.37 9.92
C LEU A 173 -23.94 16.86 8.84
N ILE A 174 -24.37 18.11 8.96
CA ILE A 174 -25.25 18.77 7.98
C ILE A 174 -24.44 19.83 7.24
N VAL A 175 -24.38 19.71 5.91
CA VAL A 175 -23.58 20.59 5.03
C VAL A 175 -24.38 21.05 3.82
N SER A 176 -24.06 22.23 3.30
CA SER A 176 -24.55 22.75 2.02
C SER A 176 -23.39 22.99 1.03
N ASN A 177 -23.72 23.26 -0.24
CA ASN A 177 -22.74 23.53 -1.31
C ASN A 177 -21.65 22.45 -1.42
N LEU A 178 -22.09 21.19 -1.49
CA LEU A 178 -21.21 20.04 -1.47
C LEU A 178 -20.37 19.94 -2.76
N GLN A 179 -19.06 19.84 -2.57
CA GLN A 179 -18.09 19.58 -3.62
C GLN A 179 -17.27 18.35 -3.28
N GLU A 180 -16.84 17.62 -4.31
CA GLU A 180 -16.02 16.42 -4.20
C GLU A 180 -14.62 16.69 -4.74
N PHE A 181 -13.61 16.20 -4.02
CA PHE A 181 -12.21 16.30 -4.40
C PHE A 181 -11.88 15.13 -5.31
N ILE A 182 -11.98 15.37 -6.62
CA ILE A 182 -11.75 14.36 -7.64
C ILE A 182 -10.49 14.75 -8.38
N ASN A 183 -9.48 13.89 -8.30
CA ASN A 183 -8.20 14.05 -8.98
C ASN A 183 -7.63 15.45 -8.72
N GLY A 184 -7.34 15.76 -7.47
CA GLY A 184 -6.75 17.04 -7.11
C GLY A 184 -7.65 18.26 -7.28
N ASN A 185 -8.90 18.15 -7.75
CA ASN A 185 -9.75 19.29 -8.03
C ASN A 185 -11.11 19.19 -7.33
N TRP A 186 -11.61 20.33 -6.86
CA TRP A 186 -12.97 20.43 -6.35
C TRP A 186 -13.98 20.52 -7.48
N LYS A 187 -14.90 19.56 -7.53
CA LYS A 187 -16.03 19.54 -8.46
C LYS A 187 -17.34 19.65 -7.71
N ASN A 188 -18.28 20.42 -8.24
CA ASN A 188 -19.63 20.44 -7.68
C ASN A 188 -20.26 19.06 -7.82
N THR A 189 -20.85 18.56 -6.75
CA THR A 189 -21.65 17.34 -6.82
C THR A 189 -22.94 17.62 -7.60
N SER A 190 -23.57 16.57 -8.12
CA SER A 190 -24.91 16.68 -8.75
C SER A 190 -26.01 17.03 -7.74
N PHE A 191 -25.70 16.99 -6.44
CA PHE A 191 -26.63 17.30 -5.37
C PHE A 191 -26.71 18.82 -5.13
N ILE A 192 -27.94 19.35 -5.17
CA ILE A 192 -28.24 20.76 -4.89
C ILE A 192 -29.00 20.83 -3.57
N GLY A 193 -28.48 21.59 -2.60
CA GLY A 193 -29.14 21.84 -1.30
C GLY A 193 -28.31 21.39 -0.09
N ILE A 194 -29.00 20.91 0.95
CA ILE A 194 -28.42 20.51 2.24
C ILE A 194 -28.35 18.98 2.33
N LYS A 195 -27.15 18.41 2.50
CA LYS A 195 -26.91 16.97 2.70
C LYS A 195 -26.66 16.70 4.19
N SER A 196 -27.22 15.60 4.70
CA SER A 196 -26.94 15.08 6.04
C SER A 196 -26.21 13.76 5.92
N ILE A 197 -25.06 13.63 6.59
CA ILE A 197 -24.19 12.46 6.48
C ILE A 197 -23.81 11.99 7.89
N LYS A 198 -23.99 10.70 8.17
CA LYS A 198 -23.68 10.11 9.48
C LYS A 198 -22.17 9.93 9.66
N PHE A 199 -21.70 10.03 10.89
CA PHE A 199 -20.35 9.57 11.23
C PHE A 199 -20.30 8.04 11.30
N SER A 200 -19.15 7.48 10.95
CA SER A 200 -18.83 6.09 11.23
C SER A 200 -18.74 5.88 12.74
N GLU A 201 -19.08 4.69 13.20
CA GLU A 201 -18.99 4.30 14.60
C GLU A 201 -17.54 4.32 15.10
N ASP A 202 -16.58 4.05 14.21
CA ASP A 202 -15.15 4.00 14.53
C ASP A 202 -14.51 5.39 14.64
N PHE A 203 -15.02 6.37 13.91
CA PHE A 203 -14.53 7.74 14.00
C PHE A 203 -15.18 8.40 15.21
N LYS A 204 -14.39 8.84 16.21
CA LYS A 204 -14.91 9.38 17.48
C LYS A 204 -14.94 10.90 17.59
N LYS A 205 -14.16 11.62 16.77
CA LYS A 205 -14.12 13.08 16.81
C LYS A 205 -15.45 13.67 16.33
N ARG A 206 -16.01 14.62 17.08
CA ARG A 206 -17.26 15.31 16.74
C ARG A 206 -17.08 16.83 16.75
N PRO A 207 -17.72 17.57 15.82
CA PRO A 207 -17.71 19.02 15.84
C PRO A 207 -18.63 19.56 16.94
N ALA A 208 -18.50 20.86 17.22
CA ALA A 208 -19.49 21.57 18.01
C ALA A 208 -20.86 21.58 17.29
N LYS A 209 -21.96 21.63 18.06
CA LYS A 209 -23.33 21.63 17.52
C LYS A 209 -23.55 22.71 16.45
N ARG A 210 -23.01 23.91 16.71
CA ARG A 210 -22.99 25.02 15.76
C ARG A 210 -21.54 25.30 15.40
N GLY A 211 -21.30 25.46 14.11
CA GLY A 211 -20.00 25.77 13.53
C GLY A 211 -20.19 26.74 12.39
N THR A 212 -19.10 27.32 11.92
CA THR A 212 -19.08 28.24 10.79
C THR A 212 -17.89 27.90 9.91
N GLY A 213 -18.04 28.04 8.60
CA GLY A 213 -16.97 27.82 7.64
C GLY A 213 -17.13 26.52 6.85
N ILE A 214 -16.01 25.92 6.47
CA ILE A 214 -15.99 24.75 5.58
C ILE A 214 -15.67 23.49 6.38
N SER A 215 -16.44 22.45 6.14
CA SER A 215 -16.13 21.09 6.58
C SER A 215 -15.46 20.34 5.44
N TYR A 216 -14.32 19.72 5.71
CA TYR A 216 -13.70 18.73 4.84
C TYR A 216 -13.92 17.36 5.47
N PHE A 217 -14.28 16.36 4.68
CA PHE A 217 -14.49 15.02 5.21
C PHE A 217 -14.29 13.94 4.16
N ALA A 218 -13.82 12.77 4.59
CA ALA A 218 -13.74 11.58 3.76
C ALA A 218 -14.80 10.57 4.20
N THR A 219 -15.35 9.84 3.25
CA THR A 219 -16.42 8.86 3.48
C THR A 219 -16.02 7.46 3.06
N GLN A 220 -16.68 6.47 3.64
CA GLN A 220 -16.64 5.07 3.23
C GLN A 220 -18.06 4.52 3.19
N VAL A 221 -18.30 3.52 2.34
CA VAL A 221 -19.54 2.73 2.38
C VAL A 221 -19.44 1.70 3.49
N ALA A 222 -20.30 1.81 4.49
CA ALA A 222 -20.40 0.84 5.56
C ALA A 222 -21.06 -0.46 5.08
N ALA A 223 -20.99 -1.51 5.90
CA ALA A 223 -21.57 -2.83 5.57
C ALA A 223 -23.10 -2.78 5.32
N ASP A 224 -23.80 -1.76 5.81
CA ASP A 224 -25.21 -1.51 5.56
C ASP A 224 -25.49 -0.78 4.22
N GLY A 225 -24.45 -0.55 3.41
CA GLY A 225 -24.52 0.16 2.13
C GLY A 225 -24.61 1.68 2.25
N THR A 226 -24.58 2.24 3.47
CA THR A 226 -24.66 3.69 3.68
C THR A 226 -23.29 4.33 3.72
N GLU A 227 -23.19 5.51 3.11
CA GLU A 227 -22.00 6.35 3.15
C GLU A 227 -21.86 7.01 4.54
N LYS A 228 -20.71 6.80 5.20
CA LYS A 228 -20.42 7.32 6.54
C LYS A 228 -19.09 8.08 6.56
N ILE A 229 -19.02 9.15 7.34
CA ILE A 229 -17.81 9.95 7.54
C ILE A 229 -16.80 9.19 8.39
N VAL A 230 -15.58 9.02 7.89
CA VAL A 230 -14.48 8.33 8.60
C VAL A 230 -13.32 9.25 9.00
N ALA A 231 -13.26 10.44 8.40
CA ALA A 231 -12.36 11.51 8.79
C ALA A 231 -13.04 12.84 8.51
N ALA A 232 -12.85 13.82 9.40
CA ALA A 232 -13.41 15.15 9.21
C ALA A 232 -12.55 16.23 9.83
N SER A 233 -12.56 17.39 9.19
CA SER A 233 -11.82 18.58 9.55
C SER A 233 -12.72 19.80 9.36
N TYR A 234 -12.57 20.79 10.22
CA TYR A 234 -13.42 21.97 10.25
C TYR A 234 -12.53 23.20 10.21
N ARG A 235 -12.76 24.08 9.22
CA ARG A 235 -12.02 25.33 9.05
C ARG A 235 -12.96 26.51 9.12
N SER A 236 -12.56 27.51 9.91
CA SER A 236 -13.13 28.85 9.79
C SER A 236 -12.89 29.34 8.37
N SER A 237 -13.94 29.76 7.67
CA SER A 237 -13.89 30.12 6.24
C SER A 237 -12.63 30.90 5.88
N SER A 238 -11.69 30.28 5.16
CA SER A 238 -10.56 30.99 4.57
C SER A 238 -10.96 31.50 3.19
N PRO A 239 -10.72 32.79 2.89
CA PRO A 239 -11.02 33.35 1.57
C PRO A 239 -10.05 32.87 0.48
N PHE A 240 -8.96 32.17 0.83
CA PHE A 240 -7.92 31.75 -0.12
C PHE A 240 -7.56 30.28 0.07
N GLU A 241 -8.31 29.42 -0.63
CA GLU A 241 -7.98 28.01 -0.82
C GLU A 241 -7.25 27.82 -2.16
N MET A 242 -6.21 27.00 -2.14
CA MET A 242 -5.38 26.66 -3.27
C MET A 242 -5.30 25.15 -3.42
N ILE A 243 -5.21 24.71 -4.66
CA ILE A 243 -4.88 23.35 -5.02
C ILE A 243 -3.46 23.37 -5.59
N ILE A 244 -2.62 22.43 -5.16
CA ILE A 244 -1.35 22.16 -5.82
C ILE A 244 -1.24 20.67 -6.16
N ARG A 245 -0.44 20.41 -7.19
CA ARG A 245 0.10 19.09 -7.49
C ARG A 245 1.60 19.23 -7.56
N ASP A 246 2.30 18.40 -6.81
CA ASP A 246 3.75 18.49 -6.71
C ASP A 246 4.33 17.18 -6.18
N SER A 247 5.64 17.07 -6.16
CA SER A 247 6.36 15.95 -5.54
C SER A 247 6.66 16.27 -4.08
N LEU A 248 6.43 15.31 -3.20
CA LEU A 248 6.83 15.43 -1.79
C LEU A 248 8.35 15.35 -1.66
N LEU A 249 9.04 16.43 -1.27
CA LEU A 249 10.49 16.36 -1.03
C LEU A 249 10.79 15.76 0.34
N SER A 250 10.13 16.28 1.38
CA SER A 250 10.35 15.83 2.74
C SER A 250 9.21 16.22 3.67
N ILE A 251 9.12 15.49 4.78
CA ILE A 251 8.27 15.80 5.92
C ILE A 251 9.21 16.04 7.11
N THR A 252 9.18 17.22 7.70
CA THR A 252 9.98 17.56 8.89
C THR A 252 9.08 18.14 9.97
N GLY A 253 8.90 17.39 11.06
CA GLY A 253 7.96 17.76 12.12
C GLY A 253 6.54 17.85 11.56
N SER A 254 5.88 18.99 11.73
CA SER A 254 4.53 19.28 11.19
C SER A 254 4.57 20.06 9.87
N ASN A 255 5.71 20.06 9.18
CA ASN A 255 5.88 20.75 7.91
C ASN A 255 6.11 19.76 6.78
N LEU A 256 5.44 20.02 5.68
CA LEU A 256 5.55 19.33 4.42
C LEU A 256 6.20 20.30 3.42
N TYR A 257 7.23 19.80 2.73
CA TYR A 257 7.99 20.54 1.74
C TYR A 257 7.80 19.88 0.38
N LEU A 258 7.41 20.68 -0.60
CA LEU A 258 7.21 20.24 -1.97
C LEU A 258 8.35 20.72 -2.86
N GLN A 259 8.48 20.10 -4.03
CA GLN A 259 9.58 20.37 -4.95
C GLN A 259 9.52 21.75 -5.59
N ASN A 260 8.33 22.16 -6.02
CA ASN A 260 8.12 23.40 -6.77
C ASN A 260 7.49 24.51 -5.90
N LEU A 261 7.21 24.25 -4.63
CA LEU A 261 6.72 25.23 -3.66
C LEU A 261 7.78 25.57 -2.62
N SER A 262 8.23 26.81 -2.60
CA SER A 262 9.21 27.32 -1.65
C SER A 262 8.64 27.57 -0.25
N GLU A 263 7.33 27.76 -0.15
CA GLU A 263 6.62 27.99 1.11
C GLU A 263 6.29 26.66 1.79
N ASN A 264 6.39 26.62 3.12
CA ASN A 264 6.07 25.42 3.88
C ASN A 264 4.55 25.18 3.95
N ILE A 265 4.17 23.90 3.96
CA ILE A 265 2.79 23.47 4.17
C ILE A 265 2.70 22.82 5.54
N LEU A 266 1.94 23.43 6.45
CA LEU A 266 1.63 22.84 7.75
C LEU A 266 0.56 21.77 7.61
N PHE A 267 0.69 20.71 8.41
CA PHE A 267 -0.35 19.70 8.59
C PHE A 267 -0.47 19.34 10.06
N ASN A 268 -1.57 18.70 10.44
CA ASN A 268 -1.76 18.14 11.78
C ASN A 268 -2.67 16.90 11.73
N GLU A 269 -3.12 16.44 12.90
CA GLU A 269 -4.06 15.30 13.03
C GLU A 269 -5.41 15.49 12.31
N ASP A 270 -5.76 16.73 11.94
CA ASP A 270 -6.98 17.09 11.23
C ASP A 270 -6.78 17.24 9.72
N THR A 271 -5.56 17.03 9.23
CA THR A 271 -5.31 16.93 7.80
C THR A 271 -5.76 15.55 7.32
N ILE A 272 -6.66 15.51 6.33
CA ILE A 272 -7.16 14.26 5.78
C ILE A 272 -6.15 13.76 4.75
N VAL A 273 -5.50 12.64 5.05
CA VAL A 273 -4.51 12.04 4.15
C VAL A 273 -5.06 10.75 3.57
N VAL A 274 -5.19 10.70 2.25
CA VAL A 274 -5.61 9.51 1.52
C VAL A 274 -4.47 9.04 0.66
N LYS A 275 -3.99 7.83 0.93
CA LYS A 275 -3.01 7.17 0.09
C LYS A 275 -3.64 5.93 -0.48
N ASP A 276 -3.54 5.70 -1.79
CA ASP A 276 -3.93 4.42 -2.35
C ASP A 276 -5.41 4.07 -2.08
N GLY A 277 -6.27 5.09 -2.12
CA GLY A 277 -7.69 4.99 -1.77
C GLY A 277 -7.98 4.72 -0.29
N ARG A 278 -6.98 4.74 0.61
CA ARG A 278 -7.13 4.45 2.04
C ARG A 278 -6.80 5.68 2.89
N LEU A 279 -7.49 5.83 4.02
CA LEU A 279 -7.11 6.81 5.02
C LEU A 279 -5.80 6.38 5.68
N VAL A 280 -4.79 7.23 5.65
CA VAL A 280 -3.47 6.95 6.23
C VAL A 280 -2.99 8.11 7.09
N ASP A 281 -1.91 7.89 7.80
CA ASP A 281 -1.15 8.99 8.39
C ASP A 281 -0.26 9.63 7.33
N ILE A 282 0.06 10.92 7.48
CA ILE A 282 0.92 11.67 6.56
C ILE A 282 2.26 10.99 6.32
N SER A 283 2.78 10.32 7.34
CA SER A 283 4.06 9.66 7.28
C SER A 283 4.08 8.38 6.45
N ALA A 284 2.91 7.87 6.06
CA ALA A 284 2.79 6.75 5.13
C ALA A 284 3.04 7.18 3.67
N ILE A 285 3.11 8.48 3.37
CA ILE A 285 3.50 9.00 2.05
C ILE A 285 5.02 8.96 1.95
N ASN A 286 5.54 8.46 0.83
CA ASN A 286 6.97 8.41 0.59
C ASN A 286 7.47 9.72 -0.02
N THR A 287 8.73 10.05 0.23
CA THR A 287 9.40 11.11 -0.54
C THR A 287 9.39 10.77 -2.03
N LEU A 288 9.27 11.79 -2.87
CA LEU A 288 9.09 11.73 -4.33
C LEU A 288 7.72 11.20 -4.80
N ASP A 289 6.82 10.83 -3.88
CA ASP A 289 5.44 10.56 -4.25
C ASP A 289 4.79 11.85 -4.79
N ALA A 290 4.05 11.72 -5.89
CA ALA A 290 3.23 12.80 -6.43
C ALA A 290 2.00 13.00 -5.54
N VAL A 291 1.87 14.19 -4.96
CA VAL A 291 0.78 14.54 -4.04
C VAL A 291 -0.12 15.61 -4.67
N LYS A 292 -1.43 15.46 -4.44
CA LYS A 292 -2.44 16.48 -4.76
C LYS A 292 -2.94 17.03 -3.44
N ILE A 293 -2.79 18.33 -3.21
CA ILE A 293 -3.08 18.96 -1.92
C ILE A 293 -4.11 20.06 -2.10
N SER A 294 -5.17 20.01 -1.30
CA SER A 294 -6.05 21.16 -1.04
C SER A 294 -5.58 21.86 0.23
N MET A 295 -5.21 23.13 0.13
CA MET A 295 -4.62 23.88 1.23
C MET A 295 -5.17 25.30 1.31
N GLU A 296 -5.08 25.91 2.48
CA GLU A 296 -5.44 27.31 2.68
C GLU A 296 -4.23 28.14 3.07
N ARG A 297 -4.26 29.45 2.75
CA ARG A 297 -3.23 30.36 3.23
C ARG A 297 -3.26 30.42 4.75
N TYR A 298 -2.11 30.23 5.39
CA TYR A 298 -1.98 30.26 6.83
C TYR A 298 -0.65 30.92 7.24
N ASN A 299 -0.73 32.09 7.89
CA ASN A 299 0.42 32.94 8.18
C ASN A 299 1.26 33.20 6.91
N ASN A 300 2.55 32.86 6.94
CA ASN A 300 3.50 33.04 5.83
C ASN A 300 3.62 31.81 4.92
N GLY A 301 2.78 30.80 5.09
CA GLY A 301 2.77 29.59 4.27
C GLY A 301 1.36 29.07 4.07
N PHE A 302 1.21 27.76 4.10
CA PHE A 302 -0.08 27.11 3.91
C PHE A 302 -0.42 26.12 5.01
N PHE A 303 -1.69 25.75 5.08
CA PHE A 303 -2.18 24.66 5.90
C PHE A 303 -2.92 23.65 5.03
N ALA A 304 -2.52 22.38 5.08
CA ALA A 304 -3.13 21.31 4.30
C ALA A 304 -4.47 20.85 4.90
N ASN A 305 -5.53 20.90 4.10
CA ASN A 305 -6.83 20.33 4.45
C ASN A 305 -6.92 18.86 4.03
N ILE A 306 -6.54 18.58 2.77
CA ILE A 306 -6.56 17.25 2.17
C ILE A 306 -5.24 17.02 1.43
N ILE A 307 -4.69 15.82 1.56
CA ILE A 307 -3.55 15.34 0.80
C ILE A 307 -3.93 13.99 0.21
N THR A 308 -3.86 13.86 -1.10
CA THR A 308 -4.06 12.58 -1.80
C THR A 308 -2.78 12.15 -2.51
N CYS A 309 -2.45 10.87 -2.44
CA CYS A 309 -1.27 10.27 -3.04
C CYS A 309 -1.61 8.89 -3.58
N ASP A 310 -1.28 8.60 -4.84
CA ASP A 310 -1.51 7.29 -5.43
C ASP A 310 -0.16 6.66 -5.78
N SER A 311 0.15 5.56 -5.09
CA SER A 311 1.32 4.74 -5.32
C SER A 311 1.13 3.95 -6.60
N LEU A 312 2.20 3.88 -7.40
CA LEU A 312 2.25 3.08 -8.63
C LEU A 312 2.08 1.56 -8.40
N ASN A 313 2.06 1.09 -7.15
CA ASN A 313 2.02 -0.33 -6.75
C ASN A 313 0.66 -0.80 -6.19
N ASN A 314 -0.39 0.03 -6.19
CA ASN A 314 -1.64 -0.26 -5.46
C ASN A 314 -2.61 -1.21 -6.17
N LEU A 315 -2.22 -1.78 -7.30
CA LEU A 315 -3.08 -2.62 -8.13
C LEU A 315 -2.94 -4.13 -7.82
N GLY A 316 -2.10 -4.50 -6.85
CA GLY A 316 -1.70 -5.91 -6.60
C GLY A 316 -0.75 -6.47 -7.67
N LEU A 317 -0.50 -5.70 -8.73
CA LEU A 317 0.37 -6.05 -9.84
C LEU A 317 1.76 -5.45 -9.63
N SER A 318 2.78 -6.21 -10.02
CA SER A 318 4.15 -5.73 -10.14
C SER A 318 4.59 -5.77 -11.60
N ILE A 319 5.26 -4.71 -12.05
CA ILE A 319 5.84 -4.64 -13.38
C ILE A 319 7.33 -4.93 -13.26
N TYR A 320 7.80 -5.88 -14.05
CA TYR A 320 9.20 -6.23 -14.19
C TYR A 320 9.64 -5.98 -15.61
N ARG A 321 10.94 -5.74 -15.79
CA ARG A 321 11.62 -5.91 -17.06
C ARG A 321 12.84 -6.79 -16.85
N GLY A 322 13.10 -7.74 -17.73
CA GLY A 322 14.19 -8.68 -17.51
C GLY A 322 14.56 -9.45 -18.75
N ARG A 323 15.76 -10.02 -18.74
CA ARG A 323 16.26 -10.84 -19.83
C ARG A 323 15.93 -12.30 -19.58
N ILE A 324 15.28 -12.92 -20.56
CA ILE A 324 14.84 -14.31 -20.47
C ILE A 324 16.05 -15.24 -20.50
N SER A 325 16.19 -16.08 -19.49
CA SER A 325 17.21 -17.12 -19.43
C SER A 325 16.65 -18.50 -19.73
N ASP A 326 15.39 -18.75 -19.35
CA ASP A 326 14.73 -20.03 -19.56
C ASP A 326 13.24 -19.88 -19.86
N VAL A 327 12.70 -20.76 -20.72
CA VAL A 327 11.27 -20.82 -21.03
C VAL A 327 10.84 -22.28 -20.95
N GLU A 328 9.96 -22.61 -20.00
CA GLU A 328 9.25 -23.88 -20.01
C GLU A 328 7.89 -23.63 -20.67
N PRO A 329 7.68 -24.05 -21.94
CA PRO A 329 6.49 -23.69 -22.70
C PRO A 329 5.20 -24.00 -21.93
N GLU A 330 4.24 -23.07 -22.02
CA GLU A 330 2.93 -23.14 -21.35
C GLU A 330 2.95 -23.16 -19.81
N LYS A 331 4.13 -23.16 -19.17
CA LYS A 331 4.25 -23.35 -17.71
C LYS A 331 4.96 -22.21 -17.02
N SER A 332 6.15 -21.82 -17.48
CA SER A 332 6.94 -20.84 -16.77
C SER A 332 7.98 -20.14 -17.64
N ILE A 333 8.44 -19.00 -17.15
CA ILE A 333 9.54 -18.22 -17.72
C ILE A 333 10.49 -17.82 -16.60
N THR A 334 11.79 -17.92 -16.83
CA THR A 334 12.82 -17.46 -15.91
C THR A 334 13.61 -16.32 -16.54
N VAL A 335 13.81 -15.27 -15.76
CA VAL A 335 14.69 -14.15 -16.12
C VAL A 335 15.98 -14.23 -15.32
N GLU A 336 17.14 -14.07 -15.97
CA GLU A 336 18.48 -14.17 -15.32
C GLU A 336 18.77 -12.97 -14.42
N SER A 337 18.32 -11.80 -14.86
CA SER A 337 18.38 -10.54 -14.13
C SER A 337 17.18 -9.71 -14.55
N PHE A 338 16.67 -8.92 -13.60
CA PHE A 338 15.48 -8.13 -13.83
C PHE A 338 15.54 -6.82 -13.04
N ALA A 339 14.73 -5.86 -13.46
CA ALA A 339 14.40 -4.72 -12.65
C ALA A 339 12.90 -4.70 -12.39
N ARG A 340 12.51 -4.38 -11.15
CA ARG A 340 11.11 -4.16 -10.79
C ARG A 340 10.82 -2.67 -10.82
N LEU A 341 9.69 -2.29 -11.40
CA LEU A 341 9.24 -0.90 -11.37
C LEU A 341 8.79 -0.57 -9.94
N ASN A 342 9.34 0.51 -9.38
CA ASN A 342 8.90 1.08 -8.12
C ASN A 342 8.79 2.59 -8.27
N GLY A 343 7.58 3.11 -8.17
CA GLY A 343 7.33 4.46 -8.62
C GLY A 343 7.62 4.57 -10.13
N VAL A 344 8.38 5.59 -10.53
CA VAL A 344 8.87 5.76 -11.90
C VAL A 344 10.31 5.26 -12.10
N THR A 345 10.86 4.55 -11.11
CA THR A 345 12.25 4.09 -11.09
C THR A 345 12.33 2.56 -11.15
N TRP A 346 13.49 2.05 -11.56
CA TRP A 346 13.70 0.61 -11.77
C TRP A 346 14.70 0.05 -10.75
N GLU A 347 14.22 -0.84 -9.88
CA GLU A 347 15.03 -1.51 -8.87
C GLU A 347 15.64 -2.80 -9.43
N PHE A 348 16.95 -2.79 -9.66
CA PHE A 348 17.66 -3.92 -10.27
C PHE A 348 17.95 -5.06 -9.29
N THR A 349 17.81 -6.29 -9.77
CA THR A 349 18.14 -7.54 -9.08
C THR A 349 18.83 -8.50 -10.05
N ASN A 350 19.97 -9.05 -9.63
CA ASN A 350 20.76 -10.04 -10.40
C ASN A 350 20.50 -11.49 -9.98
N THR A 351 19.48 -11.72 -9.15
CA THR A 351 19.05 -13.06 -8.76
C THR A 351 17.98 -13.52 -9.72
N PRO A 352 18.11 -14.70 -10.36
CA PRO A 352 17.10 -15.18 -11.27
C PRO A 352 15.73 -15.31 -10.62
N LYS A 353 14.67 -15.05 -11.40
CA LYS A 353 13.29 -15.19 -10.94
C LYS A 353 12.45 -15.93 -11.97
N THR A 354 11.69 -16.91 -11.48
CA THR A 354 10.76 -17.70 -12.28
C THR A 354 9.34 -17.20 -12.04
N PHE A 355 8.60 -17.06 -13.13
CA PHE A 355 7.19 -16.67 -13.16
C PHE A 355 6.38 -17.76 -13.84
N ASN A 356 5.14 -17.96 -13.39
CA ASN A 356 4.22 -18.98 -13.87
C ASN A 356 3.33 -18.41 -14.98
N ILE A 357 3.17 -19.19 -16.04
CA ILE A 357 2.24 -18.93 -17.14
C ILE A 357 0.92 -19.63 -16.82
N ASP A 358 -0.19 -18.91 -16.94
CA ASP A 358 -1.54 -19.47 -16.96
C ASP A 358 -2.16 -19.19 -18.32
N LEU A 359 -2.37 -20.23 -19.13
CA LEU A 359 -2.92 -20.10 -20.48
C LEU A 359 -4.35 -19.51 -20.53
N THR A 360 -5.04 -19.44 -19.39
CA THR A 360 -6.39 -18.84 -19.29
C THR A 360 -6.37 -17.34 -18.99
N VAL A 361 -5.23 -16.82 -18.50
CA VAL A 361 -5.09 -15.43 -18.05
C VAL A 361 -3.95 -14.71 -18.77
N THR A 362 -2.76 -15.32 -18.82
CA THR A 362 -1.53 -14.73 -19.35
C THR A 362 -1.68 -14.34 -20.82
N ARG A 363 -1.37 -13.09 -21.12
CA ARG A 363 -1.34 -12.56 -22.49
C ARG A 363 0.10 -12.31 -22.95
N LEU A 364 0.30 -12.37 -24.26
CA LEU A 364 1.56 -12.00 -24.91
C LEU A 364 1.29 -10.84 -25.88
N PHE A 365 1.96 -9.73 -25.70
CA PHE A 365 1.97 -8.62 -26.65
C PHE A 365 3.32 -8.56 -27.35
N THR A 366 3.29 -8.66 -28.68
CA THR A 366 4.45 -8.52 -29.57
C THR A 366 4.28 -7.31 -30.47
N GLU A 367 5.31 -6.93 -31.22
CA GLU A 367 5.24 -5.84 -32.19
C GLU A 367 4.12 -6.04 -33.24
N ASP A 368 3.73 -7.30 -33.51
CA ASP A 368 2.62 -7.67 -34.39
C ASP A 368 1.24 -7.67 -33.70
N GLY A 369 1.19 -7.36 -32.41
CA GLY A 369 -0.01 -7.29 -31.59
C GLY A 369 -0.17 -8.44 -30.58
N ILE A 370 -1.40 -8.92 -30.40
CA ILE A 370 -1.68 -9.98 -29.41
C ILE A 370 -1.17 -11.31 -29.97
N GLY A 371 -0.08 -11.80 -29.40
CA GLY A 371 0.53 -13.10 -29.70
C GLY A 371 -0.14 -14.26 -28.96
N SER A 372 0.08 -15.47 -29.46
CA SER A 372 -0.37 -16.71 -28.83
C SER A 372 0.64 -17.18 -27.80
N MET A 373 0.21 -17.41 -26.56
CA MET A 373 1.07 -18.00 -25.51
C MET A 373 1.54 -19.42 -25.83
N ARG A 374 0.92 -20.11 -26.80
CA ARG A 374 1.39 -21.43 -27.28
C ARG A 374 2.64 -21.32 -28.16
N ASP A 375 2.84 -20.15 -28.77
CA ASP A 375 4.02 -19.88 -29.59
C ASP A 375 5.19 -19.33 -28.74
N PHE A 376 4.91 -19.02 -27.48
CA PHE A 376 5.90 -18.59 -26.50
C PHE A 376 6.79 -19.78 -26.07
N SER A 377 8.00 -19.80 -26.61
CA SER A 377 8.92 -20.94 -26.53
C SER A 377 10.38 -20.48 -26.35
N GLU A 378 11.30 -21.44 -26.40
CA GLU A 378 12.75 -21.24 -26.31
C GLU A 378 13.31 -20.15 -27.23
N ASN A 379 12.64 -19.80 -28.32
CA ASN A 379 13.06 -18.73 -29.23
C ASN A 379 13.06 -17.33 -28.58
N TYR A 380 12.38 -17.16 -27.45
CA TYR A 380 12.40 -15.93 -26.66
C TYR A 380 13.61 -15.84 -25.70
N LYS A 381 14.42 -16.90 -25.58
CA LYS A 381 15.64 -16.86 -24.77
C LYS A 381 16.57 -15.73 -25.21
N GLY A 382 17.11 -15.02 -24.23
CA GLY A 382 18.01 -13.89 -24.42
C GLY A 382 17.30 -12.57 -24.78
N GLN A 383 15.99 -12.59 -25.06
CA GLN A 383 15.22 -11.37 -25.29
C GLN A 383 14.92 -10.67 -23.96
N THR A 384 14.80 -9.34 -24.01
CA THR A 384 14.32 -8.54 -22.88
C THR A 384 12.84 -8.33 -23.03
N VAL A 385 12.08 -8.61 -21.97
CA VAL A 385 10.62 -8.46 -21.95
C VAL A 385 10.19 -7.70 -20.72
N TYR A 386 9.01 -7.08 -20.81
CA TYR A 386 8.24 -6.67 -19.64
C TYR A 386 7.32 -7.80 -19.19
N ILE A 387 7.16 -7.92 -17.88
CA ILE A 387 6.27 -8.89 -17.23
C ILE A 387 5.42 -8.14 -16.22
N VAL A 388 4.10 -8.18 -16.38
CA VAL A 388 3.14 -7.73 -15.37
C VAL A 388 2.65 -8.98 -14.63
N SER A 389 2.81 -9.02 -13.30
CA SER A 389 2.46 -10.19 -12.49
C SER A 389 1.78 -9.86 -11.18
N ASP A 390 0.88 -10.74 -10.75
CA ASP A 390 0.43 -10.85 -9.36
C ASP A 390 1.28 -11.95 -8.68
N GLY A 391 2.17 -11.53 -7.76
CA GLY A 391 3.18 -12.42 -7.20
C GLY A 391 4.06 -13.06 -8.28
N THR A 392 3.98 -14.38 -8.43
CA THR A 392 4.67 -15.14 -9.50
C THR A 392 3.79 -15.44 -10.71
N SER A 393 2.48 -15.16 -10.66
CA SER A 393 1.55 -15.46 -11.75
C SER A 393 1.49 -14.31 -12.75
N ILE A 394 1.67 -14.61 -14.04
CA ILE A 394 1.78 -13.58 -15.08
C ILE A 394 0.40 -13.20 -15.62
N GLU A 395 0.14 -11.90 -15.68
CA GLU A 395 -1.00 -11.31 -16.38
C GLU A 395 -0.65 -10.97 -17.84
N LEU A 396 0.54 -10.40 -18.05
CA LEU A 396 0.98 -9.96 -19.37
C LEU A 396 2.50 -10.08 -19.52
N ILE A 397 2.93 -10.58 -20.70
CA ILE A 397 4.29 -10.46 -21.21
C ILE A 397 4.24 -9.49 -22.41
N SER A 398 5.14 -8.51 -22.45
CA SER A 398 5.29 -7.63 -23.61
C SER A 398 6.73 -7.59 -24.11
N THR A 399 6.91 -7.64 -25.43
CA THR A 399 8.20 -7.45 -26.10
C THR A 399 8.51 -5.98 -26.40
N ALA A 400 7.77 -5.04 -25.80
CA ALA A 400 7.97 -3.61 -26.05
C ALA A 400 9.41 -3.17 -25.71
N PRO A 401 9.91 -2.14 -26.41
CA PRO A 401 11.29 -1.70 -26.23
C PRO A 401 11.52 -1.04 -24.86
N TYR A 402 12.79 -0.88 -24.52
CA TYR A 402 13.21 -0.39 -23.22
C TYR A 402 12.77 1.07 -22.96
N ALA A 403 12.11 1.31 -21.82
CA ALA A 403 11.53 2.60 -21.48
C ALA A 403 12.07 3.12 -20.15
N ASN A 404 12.43 4.40 -20.14
CA ASN A 404 13.06 5.07 -19.00
C ASN A 404 12.88 6.59 -19.00
N SER A 405 11.96 7.16 -19.78
CA SER A 405 11.60 8.58 -19.72
C SER A 405 10.17 8.74 -19.17
N PRO A 406 10.01 8.89 -17.85
CA PRO A 406 8.69 9.01 -17.24
C PRO A 406 8.04 10.37 -17.51
N VAL A 407 6.73 10.34 -17.70
CA VAL A 407 5.85 11.47 -17.92
C VAL A 407 4.59 11.28 -17.08
N SER A 408 3.99 12.37 -16.61
CA SER A 408 2.63 12.38 -16.11
C SER A 408 1.83 13.49 -16.77
N GLY A 409 0.54 13.26 -16.97
CA GLY A 409 -0.35 14.26 -17.57
C GLY A 409 -1.78 13.77 -17.60
N ARG A 410 -2.66 14.62 -18.15
CA ARG A 410 -4.07 14.30 -18.35
C ARG A 410 -4.36 14.19 -19.84
N ILE A 411 -4.99 13.09 -20.24
CA ILE A 411 -5.40 12.89 -21.63
C ILE A 411 -6.39 13.99 -22.02
N SER A 412 -6.02 14.84 -22.96
CA SER A 412 -6.91 15.86 -23.55
C SER A 412 -7.64 15.33 -24.77
N ASN A 413 -6.96 14.47 -25.54
CA ASN A 413 -7.46 13.93 -26.79
C ASN A 413 -6.80 12.57 -27.09
N MET A 414 -7.46 11.76 -27.91
CA MET A 414 -6.97 10.46 -28.37
C MET A 414 -7.21 10.32 -29.88
N THR A 415 -6.26 9.74 -30.60
CA THR A 415 -6.33 9.55 -32.06
C THR A 415 -6.05 8.09 -32.43
N GLY A 416 -6.40 7.70 -33.66
CA GLY A 416 -6.21 6.33 -34.16
C GLY A 416 -7.38 5.36 -33.95
N GLU A 417 -8.42 5.79 -33.22
CA GLU A 417 -9.61 4.97 -33.01
C GLU A 417 -10.41 4.82 -34.31
N LEU A 418 -10.68 3.56 -34.69
CA LEU A 418 -11.60 3.24 -35.78
C LEU A 418 -12.82 2.54 -35.22
N TYR A 419 -14.00 2.90 -35.71
CA TYR A 419 -15.25 2.23 -35.36
C TYR A 419 -15.87 1.58 -36.58
N ASP A 420 -16.52 0.43 -36.38
CA ASP A 420 -17.31 -0.19 -37.43
C ASP A 420 -18.62 0.59 -37.65
N SER A 421 -19.38 0.19 -38.67
CA SER A 421 -20.67 0.81 -39.02
C SER A 421 -21.76 0.65 -37.95
N ILE A 422 -21.48 -0.09 -36.87
CA ILE A 422 -22.40 -0.41 -35.76
C ILE A 422 -21.89 0.26 -34.46
N GLY A 423 -20.75 0.96 -34.49
CA GLY A 423 -20.19 1.69 -33.36
C GLY A 423 -19.27 0.88 -32.44
N ASN A 424 -18.81 -0.30 -32.87
CA ASN A 424 -17.81 -1.07 -32.10
C ASN A 424 -16.39 -0.61 -32.45
N LEU A 425 -15.51 -0.59 -31.46
CA LEU A 425 -14.10 -0.25 -31.65
C LEU A 425 -13.40 -1.34 -32.47
N VAL A 426 -12.82 -0.95 -33.61
CA VAL A 426 -12.09 -1.78 -34.58
C VAL A 426 -10.58 -1.66 -34.40
N SER A 427 -10.10 -0.46 -34.09
CA SER A 427 -8.69 -0.19 -33.79
C SER A 427 -8.58 0.56 -32.48
N ASN A 428 -7.60 0.18 -31.66
CA ASN A 428 -7.25 0.93 -30.46
C ASN A 428 -6.69 2.30 -30.86
N PRO A 429 -6.79 3.31 -29.98
CA PRO A 429 -6.05 4.54 -30.18
C PRO A 429 -4.54 4.25 -30.24
N ASP A 430 -3.87 4.93 -31.15
CA ASP A 430 -2.43 4.79 -31.41
C ASP A 430 -1.63 6.04 -31.02
N SER A 431 -2.31 7.13 -30.59
CA SER A 431 -1.67 8.31 -30.00
C SER A 431 -2.60 8.97 -28.98
N ILE A 432 -1.98 9.62 -27.99
CA ILE A 432 -2.65 10.42 -26.95
C ILE A 432 -2.00 11.79 -26.85
N GLU A 433 -2.83 12.81 -26.65
CA GLU A 433 -2.39 14.16 -26.32
C GLU A 433 -2.54 14.37 -24.81
N LEU A 434 -1.48 14.87 -24.16
CA LEU A 434 -1.45 15.15 -22.74
C LEU A 434 -1.40 16.65 -22.47
N THR A 435 -2.23 17.06 -21.52
CA THR A 435 -2.21 18.40 -20.91
C THR A 435 -1.73 18.33 -19.47
N ASN A 436 -1.30 19.47 -18.91
CA ASN A 436 -0.72 19.57 -17.56
C ASN A 436 0.47 18.60 -17.39
N VAL A 437 1.37 18.62 -18.36
CA VAL A 437 2.44 17.64 -18.50
C VAL A 437 3.54 17.91 -17.47
N LEU A 438 4.00 16.84 -16.85
CA LEU A 438 5.22 16.78 -16.06
C LEU A 438 6.14 15.73 -16.68
N ILE A 439 7.42 16.04 -16.87
CA ILE A 439 8.44 15.10 -17.34
C ILE A 439 9.44 14.87 -16.21
N TYR A 440 9.77 13.61 -15.92
CA TYR A 440 10.75 13.26 -14.90
C TYR A 440 12.15 13.19 -15.49
N ASP A 441 13.05 13.99 -14.93
CA ASP A 441 14.49 13.85 -15.15
C ASP A 441 15.05 12.79 -14.19
N THR A 442 15.54 11.68 -14.75
CA THR A 442 16.10 10.58 -13.97
C THR A 442 17.48 10.86 -13.39
N ASP A 443 18.23 11.80 -13.97
CA ASP A 443 19.57 12.17 -13.50
C ASP A 443 19.47 13.16 -12.34
N GLU A 444 18.54 14.12 -12.44
CA GLU A 444 18.28 15.11 -11.39
C GLU A 444 17.25 14.66 -10.34
N ASN A 445 16.53 13.56 -10.61
CA ASN A 445 15.40 13.06 -9.83
C ASN A 445 14.31 14.13 -9.61
N LEU A 446 13.94 14.84 -10.69
CA LEU A 446 13.08 16.01 -10.64
C LEU A 446 11.96 15.94 -11.68
N TRP A 447 10.72 16.24 -11.28
CA TRP A 447 9.63 16.47 -12.22
C TRP A 447 9.61 17.95 -12.61
N SER A 448 9.67 18.22 -13.91
CA SER A 448 9.54 19.57 -14.46
C SER A 448 8.26 19.69 -15.28
N GLY A 449 7.55 20.80 -15.12
CA GLY A 449 6.41 21.15 -15.97
C GLY A 449 6.83 21.31 -17.44
N HIS A 450 5.96 20.91 -18.33
CA HIS A 450 6.17 20.99 -19.78
C HIS A 450 4.88 21.41 -20.48
N ASP A 451 5.01 21.98 -21.68
CA ASP A 451 3.88 22.21 -22.57
C ASP A 451 3.19 20.88 -22.94
N ASP A 452 1.98 20.98 -23.48
CA ASP A 452 1.22 19.83 -23.96
C ASP A 452 2.05 18.98 -24.93
N ILE A 453 1.94 17.66 -24.82
CA ILE A 453 2.71 16.73 -25.65
C ILE A 453 1.81 15.67 -26.26
N GLU A 454 2.19 15.23 -27.46
CA GLU A 454 1.64 14.04 -28.10
C GLU A 454 2.56 12.84 -27.82
N ILE A 455 1.96 11.68 -27.55
CA ILE A 455 2.67 10.42 -27.30
C ILE A 455 2.04 9.33 -28.17
N ASP A 456 2.84 8.75 -29.06
CA ASP A 456 2.49 7.56 -29.82
C ASP A 456 2.46 6.32 -28.92
N ILE A 457 1.49 5.43 -29.13
CA ILE A 457 1.27 4.21 -28.36
C ILE A 457 1.45 3.00 -29.30
N PRO A 458 2.57 2.27 -29.21
CA PRO A 458 2.77 1.07 -30.01
C PRO A 458 1.82 -0.05 -29.56
N VAL A 459 1.54 -0.99 -30.47
CA VAL A 459 0.57 -2.08 -30.23
C VAL A 459 0.94 -2.96 -29.03
N ASN A 460 2.24 -3.09 -28.74
CA ASN A 460 2.76 -3.83 -27.58
C ASN A 460 2.93 -2.99 -26.31
N ALA A 461 2.48 -1.75 -26.29
CA ALA A 461 2.44 -0.95 -25.06
C ALA A 461 1.62 -1.67 -23.97
N ILE A 462 2.08 -1.52 -22.73
CA ILE A 462 1.40 -2.08 -21.57
C ILE A 462 0.52 -0.98 -21.00
N VAL A 463 -0.79 -1.23 -20.98
CA VAL A 463 -1.75 -0.32 -20.35
C VAL A 463 -2.35 -0.99 -19.13
N ILE A 464 -2.30 -0.29 -18.01
CA ILE A 464 -2.93 -0.72 -16.77
C ILE A 464 -3.88 0.38 -16.31
N LYS A 465 -5.15 0.02 -16.12
CA LYS A 465 -6.17 0.93 -15.61
C LYS A 465 -7.02 0.26 -14.54
N ASP A 466 -7.18 0.87 -13.37
CA ASP A 466 -8.01 0.34 -12.28
C ASP A 466 -7.67 -1.14 -11.92
N GLY A 467 -6.39 -1.51 -12.01
CA GLY A 467 -5.92 -2.89 -11.75
C GLY A 467 -6.16 -3.88 -12.89
N LYS A 468 -6.73 -3.43 -14.01
CA LYS A 468 -6.93 -4.23 -15.20
C LYS A 468 -5.81 -3.99 -16.21
N VAL A 469 -5.17 -5.08 -16.63
CA VAL A 469 -4.16 -5.07 -17.70
C VAL A 469 -4.83 -5.19 -19.08
N GLY A 470 -4.42 -4.34 -20.02
CA GLY A 470 -4.96 -4.33 -21.37
C GLY A 470 -4.18 -3.44 -22.34
N SER A 471 -4.89 -2.97 -23.37
CA SER A 471 -4.37 -2.07 -24.41
C SER A 471 -4.89 -0.63 -24.21
N ALA A 472 -4.50 0.27 -25.12
CA ALA A 472 -4.96 1.66 -25.13
C ALA A 472 -6.49 1.83 -25.18
N SER A 473 -7.26 0.80 -25.55
CA SER A 473 -8.73 0.81 -25.49
C SER A 473 -9.32 1.06 -24.09
N LEU A 474 -8.53 0.85 -23.03
CA LEU A 474 -8.94 1.12 -21.65
C LEU A 474 -8.92 2.62 -21.32
N LEU A 475 -8.12 3.39 -22.05
CA LEU A 475 -7.95 4.81 -21.82
C LEU A 475 -9.13 5.62 -22.37
N ARG A 476 -9.37 6.77 -21.77
CA ARG A 476 -10.42 7.72 -22.12
C ARG A 476 -9.89 9.13 -21.98
N GLU A 477 -10.46 10.05 -22.77
CA GLU A 477 -10.26 11.47 -22.56
C GLU A 477 -10.57 11.85 -21.11
N GLY A 478 -9.64 12.62 -20.54
CA GLY A 478 -9.72 13.10 -19.19
C GLY A 478 -9.14 12.18 -18.11
N ASP A 479 -8.70 10.97 -18.48
CA ASP A 479 -7.90 10.11 -17.62
C ASP A 479 -6.59 10.81 -17.25
N GLU A 480 -6.16 10.61 -16.00
CA GLU A 480 -4.83 11.01 -15.55
C GLU A 480 -3.91 9.81 -15.59
N ILE A 481 -2.78 9.98 -16.26
CA ILE A 481 -1.89 8.87 -16.52
C ILE A 481 -0.46 9.20 -16.14
N LYS A 482 0.29 8.13 -15.89
CA LYS A 482 1.75 8.11 -15.85
C LYS A 482 2.22 7.24 -17.00
N VAL A 483 3.12 7.77 -17.82
CA VAL A 483 3.66 7.11 -19.00
C VAL A 483 5.16 6.94 -18.85
N ILE A 484 5.70 5.74 -18.98
CA ILE A 484 7.14 5.53 -19.14
C ILE A 484 7.41 5.38 -20.62
N ARG A 485 8.05 6.39 -21.20
CA ARG A 485 8.34 6.45 -22.62
C ARG A 485 9.69 5.83 -22.95
N HIS A 486 9.82 5.36 -24.19
CA HIS A 486 11.11 5.01 -24.75
C HIS A 486 11.99 6.27 -24.90
N SER A 487 13.26 6.22 -24.52
CA SER A 487 14.10 7.43 -24.41
C SER A 487 14.46 8.07 -25.74
N GLN A 488 14.39 7.34 -26.86
CA GLN A 488 14.85 7.86 -28.16
C GLN A 488 13.71 8.39 -29.03
N ASN A 489 12.63 7.62 -29.17
CA ASN A 489 11.47 7.97 -30.00
C ASN A 489 10.28 8.51 -29.19
N LEU A 490 10.34 8.44 -27.85
CA LEU A 490 9.33 8.98 -26.93
C LEU A 490 7.96 8.28 -26.96
N ASP A 491 7.87 7.10 -27.57
CA ASP A 491 6.68 6.25 -27.56
C ASP A 491 6.28 5.87 -26.13
N GLY A 492 4.98 5.87 -25.85
CA GLY A 492 4.39 5.49 -24.57
C GLY A 492 4.36 3.98 -24.36
N ILE A 493 5.40 3.43 -23.73
CA ILE A 493 5.56 1.98 -23.57
C ILE A 493 4.78 1.42 -22.38
N LEU A 494 4.84 2.08 -21.23
CA LEU A 494 4.06 1.70 -20.04
C LEU A 494 3.13 2.84 -19.68
N ILE A 495 1.82 2.61 -19.72
CA ILE A 495 0.80 3.61 -19.46
C ILE A 495 -0.04 3.14 -18.28
N ILE A 496 0.00 3.89 -17.19
CA ILE A 496 -0.67 3.55 -15.94
C ILE A 496 -1.69 4.65 -15.66
N CYS A 497 -2.95 4.26 -15.61
CA CYS A 497 -4.10 5.09 -15.26
C CYS A 497 -4.64 4.60 -13.91
N ASP A 498 -4.72 5.50 -12.94
CA ASP A 498 -5.31 5.22 -11.63
C ASP A 498 -6.82 5.46 -11.64
#